data_AF-A0A512PCJ7-F1
#
_entry.id   AF-A0A512PCJ7-F1
#
_cell.length_a   1.000
_cell.length_b   1.000
_cell.length_c   1.000
_cell.angle_alpha   90.00
_cell.angle_beta   90.00
_cell.angle_gamma   90.00
#
_symmetry.space_group_name_H-M   'P 1'
#
loop_
_entity.id
_entity.type
_entity.pdbx_description
1 polymer ?
#
loop_
_entity_poly.entity_id
_entity_poly.type
_entity_poly.pdbx_seq_one_letter_code
_entity_poly.pdbx_strand_id
1 'polypeptide(L)'
;MPFLDAGGTMSIASMAEDSALRLGKTVPSIEDRLLATANAAIDVVPPAPGVDRGVAVGQAVAAGQEAVVETPTQVTASPLAQLVKYIPTETITLYVAVVAALGEPEVPEGKELSDADFGPLWLATGILFVVTLLLTVGLSFRAQKDAGQTFAWPHFEIIASAAAFLVWAFSLPSTPLRDLPGFDYSAWNSVIILGGSVTIATLAYVLGKTVNWEKRVVPGA
;
A
#
# COMPACT_ATOMS: atom_id res chain seq x y z
N MET A 1 38.21 18.54 0.51
CA MET A 1 37.67 17.19 0.73
C MET A 1 36.27 17.14 0.13
N PRO A 2 36.06 16.42 -0.98
CA PRO A 2 34.79 16.42 -1.72
C PRO A 2 33.96 15.12 -1.52
N PHE A 3 32.64 15.30 -1.68
CA PHE A 3 31.61 14.40 -2.24
C PHE A 3 31.29 13.05 -1.58
N LEU A 4 30.01 12.88 -1.20
CA LEU A 4 29.21 11.68 -1.49
C LEU A 4 27.71 12.00 -1.67
N ASP A 5 27.27 11.84 -2.92
CA ASP A 5 25.91 11.62 -3.47
C ASP A 5 26.02 10.22 -4.13
N ALA A 6 25.08 9.26 -4.16
CA ALA A 6 23.62 9.21 -4.11
C ALA A 6 23.23 7.83 -3.50
N GLY A 7 22.07 7.59 -2.87
CA GLY A 7 20.74 8.04 -3.28
C GLY A 7 20.04 7.02 -4.19
N GLY A 8 20.04 5.74 -3.82
CA GLY A 8 19.32 4.66 -4.53
C GLY A 8 17.81 4.72 -4.28
N THR A 9 17.14 5.60 -5.02
CA THR A 9 15.68 5.67 -5.21
C THR A 9 15.11 4.33 -5.70
N MET A 10 13.96 3.91 -5.16
CA MET A 10 13.22 2.78 -5.74
C MET A 10 12.99 3.00 -7.23
N SER A 11 13.42 1.98 -7.94
CA SER A 11 13.91 2.04 -9.30
C SER A 11 12.76 1.93 -10.30
N ILE A 12 12.94 2.62 -11.42
CA ILE A 12 12.18 2.46 -12.67
C ILE A 12 12.08 0.96 -13.07
N ALA A 13 12.96 0.08 -12.55
CA ALA A 13 12.91 -1.37 -12.67
C ALA A 13 11.58 -2.01 -12.20
N SER A 14 10.96 -1.54 -11.10
CA SER A 14 9.70 -2.12 -10.61
C SER A 14 8.50 -1.78 -11.52
N MET A 15 8.54 -0.64 -12.21
CA MET A 15 7.54 -0.28 -13.22
C MET A 15 7.77 -0.99 -14.56
N ALA A 16 9.00 -1.41 -14.86
CA ALA A 16 9.33 -2.22 -16.04
C ALA A 16 8.88 -3.69 -15.91
N GLU A 17 8.93 -4.26 -14.70
CA GLU A 17 8.43 -5.63 -14.43
C GLU A 17 6.90 -5.72 -14.48
N ASP A 18 6.18 -4.71 -13.97
CA ASP A 18 4.70 -4.67 -14.09
C ASP A 18 4.25 -4.40 -15.54
N SER A 19 5.09 -3.75 -16.34
CA SER A 19 4.86 -3.58 -17.79
C SER A 19 5.20 -4.86 -18.59
N ALA A 20 6.16 -5.67 -18.15
CA ALA A 20 6.48 -6.96 -18.76
C ALA A 20 5.37 -8.02 -18.57
N LEU A 21 4.55 -7.89 -17.51
CA LEU A 21 3.36 -8.72 -17.28
C LEU A 21 2.15 -8.34 -18.15
N ARG A 22 2.15 -7.14 -18.76
CA ARG A 22 1.02 -6.61 -19.54
C ARG A 22 1.23 -6.54 -21.05
N LEU A 23 2.45 -6.72 -21.55
CA LEU A 23 2.73 -6.79 -22.98
C LEU A 23 2.52 -8.22 -23.51
N GLY A 24 1.29 -8.46 -23.96
CA GLY A 24 0.85 -9.70 -24.56
C GLY A 24 1.68 -10.13 -25.77
N LYS A 25 2.46 -11.19 -25.57
CA LYS A 25 2.66 -12.21 -26.60
C LYS A 25 2.69 -13.56 -25.91
N THR A 26 1.54 -14.25 -26.01
CA THR A 26 1.35 -15.66 -25.67
C THR A 26 1.91 -16.05 -24.30
N VAL A 27 1.16 -15.73 -23.24
CA VAL A 27 1.27 -16.53 -22.02
C VAL A 27 0.99 -17.97 -22.46
N PRO A 28 1.96 -18.90 -22.31
CA PRO A 28 1.74 -20.29 -22.67
C PRO A 28 0.49 -20.77 -21.96
N SER A 29 -0.31 -21.61 -22.62
CA SER A 29 -1.51 -22.15 -22.00
C SER A 29 -1.15 -22.76 -20.64
N ILE A 30 -2.10 -22.84 -19.71
CA ILE A 30 -1.86 -23.48 -18.41
C ILE A 30 -1.25 -24.87 -18.61
N GLU A 31 -1.68 -25.58 -19.66
CA GLU A 31 -1.12 -26.86 -20.09
C GLU A 31 0.36 -26.78 -20.45
N ASP A 32 0.78 -25.80 -21.25
CA ASP A 32 2.19 -25.57 -21.60
C ASP A 32 3.05 -25.23 -20.38
N ARG A 33 2.51 -24.47 -19.42
CA ARG A 33 3.22 -24.11 -18.19
C ARG A 33 3.36 -25.29 -17.25
N LEU A 34 2.31 -26.11 -17.13
CA LEU A 34 2.34 -27.34 -16.35
C LEU A 34 3.33 -28.34 -16.98
N LEU A 35 3.33 -28.48 -18.30
CA LEU A 35 4.30 -29.30 -19.04
C LEU A 35 5.74 -28.80 -18.84
N ALA A 36 5.99 -27.50 -18.95
CA ALA A 36 7.31 -26.92 -18.74
C ALA A 36 7.79 -27.11 -17.29
N THR A 37 6.90 -26.96 -16.32
CA THR A 37 7.22 -27.13 -14.89
C THR A 37 7.45 -28.60 -14.54
N ALA A 38 6.64 -29.51 -15.08
CA ALA A 38 6.82 -30.96 -14.91
C ALA A 38 8.16 -31.41 -15.52
N ASN A 39 8.50 -30.92 -16.70
CA ASN A 39 9.79 -31.22 -17.34
C ASN A 39 10.98 -30.68 -16.55
N ALA A 40 10.88 -29.46 -16.02
CA ALA A 40 11.93 -28.87 -15.18
C ALA A 40 12.11 -29.62 -13.84
N ALA A 41 11.02 -30.09 -13.23
CA ALA A 41 11.07 -30.88 -11.99
C ALA A 41 11.77 -32.23 -12.17
N ILE A 42 11.61 -32.85 -13.35
CA ILE A 42 12.25 -34.13 -13.70
C ILE A 42 13.76 -33.99 -13.92
N ASP A 43 14.24 -32.82 -14.38
CA ASP A 43 15.68 -32.59 -14.54
C ASP A 43 16.38 -32.28 -13.21
N VAL A 44 15.66 -31.82 -12.18
CA VAL A 44 16.21 -31.56 -10.85
C VAL A 44 16.30 -32.83 -10.00
N VAL A 45 15.44 -33.83 -10.25
CA VAL A 45 15.41 -35.09 -9.50
C VAL A 45 15.51 -36.27 -10.46
N PRO A 46 16.66 -36.96 -10.55
CA PRO A 46 16.78 -38.12 -11.45
C PRO A 46 15.76 -39.19 -11.06
N PRO A 47 15.00 -39.75 -12.02
CA PRO A 47 13.99 -40.75 -11.73
C PRO A 47 14.63 -41.99 -11.11
N ALA A 48 13.94 -42.60 -10.16
CA ALA A 48 14.37 -43.87 -9.58
C ALA A 48 14.56 -44.92 -10.70
N PRO A 49 15.58 -45.80 -10.58
CA PRO A 49 15.85 -46.81 -11.61
C PRO A 49 14.61 -47.66 -11.89
N GLY A 50 14.16 -47.69 -13.15
CA GLY A 50 13.04 -48.53 -13.61
C GLY A 50 11.70 -47.82 -13.76
N VAL A 51 11.60 -46.51 -13.52
CA VAL A 51 10.36 -45.75 -13.77
C VAL A 51 10.41 -45.13 -15.17
N ASP A 52 9.40 -45.43 -16.00
CA ASP A 52 9.24 -44.84 -17.31
C ASP A 52 8.97 -43.33 -17.18
N ARG A 53 9.80 -42.52 -17.86
CA ARG A 53 9.75 -41.04 -17.81
C ARG A 53 8.37 -40.51 -18.20
N GLY A 54 7.67 -41.15 -19.13
CA GLY A 54 6.34 -40.74 -19.57
C GLY A 54 5.27 -40.91 -18.48
N VAL A 55 5.38 -41.94 -17.65
CA VAL A 55 4.45 -42.20 -16.54
C VAL A 55 4.66 -41.20 -15.41
N ALA A 56 5.91 -40.84 -15.12
CA ALA A 56 6.24 -39.84 -14.12
C ALA A 56 5.74 -38.44 -14.51
N VAL A 57 5.87 -38.04 -15.79
CA VAL A 57 5.29 -36.78 -16.31
C VAL A 57 3.77 -36.79 -16.17
N GLY A 58 3.11 -37.89 -16.56
CA GLY A 58 1.65 -38.00 -16.50
C GLY A 58 1.10 -37.87 -15.07
N GLN A 59 1.76 -38.49 -14.09
CA GLN A 59 1.37 -38.39 -12.67
C GLN A 59 1.61 -36.99 -12.09
N ALA A 60 2.70 -36.31 -12.45
CA ALA A 60 2.98 -34.94 -12.01
C ALA A 60 1.97 -33.94 -12.59
N VAL A 61 1.57 -34.11 -13.86
CA VAL A 61 0.55 -33.27 -14.51
C VAL A 61 -0.82 -33.52 -13.87
N ALA A 62 -1.19 -34.78 -13.60
CA ALA A 62 -2.46 -35.11 -12.93
C ALA A 62 -2.54 -34.53 -11.50
N ALA A 63 -1.46 -34.64 -10.72
CA ALA A 63 -1.38 -34.04 -9.38
C ALA A 63 -1.42 -32.50 -9.44
N GLY A 64 -0.79 -31.89 -10.44
CA GLY A 64 -0.86 -30.45 -10.68
C GLY A 64 -2.26 -29.99 -11.10
N GLN A 65 -3.00 -30.79 -11.85
CA GLN A 65 -4.39 -30.50 -12.22
C GLN A 65 -5.34 -30.58 -11.03
N GLU A 66 -5.15 -31.55 -10.12
CA GLU A 66 -5.96 -31.63 -8.89
C GLU A 66 -5.73 -30.43 -7.95
N ALA A 67 -4.50 -29.90 -7.87
CA ALA A 67 -4.19 -28.69 -7.10
C ALA A 67 -4.78 -27.39 -7.71
N VAL A 68 -5.08 -27.37 -9.00
CA VAL A 68 -5.69 -26.21 -9.70
C VAL A 68 -7.23 -26.20 -9.53
N VAL A 69 -7.84 -27.31 -9.11
CA VAL A 69 -9.27 -27.41 -8.80
C VAL A 69 -9.57 -27.01 -7.34
N GLU A 70 -8.62 -26.40 -6.63
CA GLU A 70 -8.97 -25.62 -5.44
C GLU A 70 -9.70 -24.34 -5.88
N THR A 71 -11.04 -24.41 -5.77
CA THR A 71 -11.98 -23.29 -5.90
C THR A 71 -11.32 -22.01 -5.39
N PRO A 72 -11.10 -20.99 -6.23
CA PRO A 72 -10.27 -19.86 -5.85
C PRO A 72 -10.95 -19.11 -4.70
N THR A 73 -10.45 -19.35 -3.49
CA THR A 73 -10.97 -18.84 -2.23
C THR A 73 -11.19 -17.36 -2.40
N GLN A 74 -12.46 -16.93 -2.39
CA GLN A 74 -12.80 -15.52 -2.29
C GLN A 74 -12.15 -15.02 -1.00
N VAL A 75 -10.99 -14.39 -1.10
CA VAL A 75 -10.50 -13.54 -0.02
C VAL A 75 -11.43 -12.35 -0.04
N THR A 76 -12.52 -12.40 0.74
CA THR A 76 -13.28 -11.22 1.10
C THR A 76 -12.26 -10.19 1.53
N ALA A 77 -12.07 -9.13 0.74
CA ALA A 77 -11.06 -8.13 1.00
C ALA A 77 -11.27 -7.66 2.44
N SER A 78 -10.31 -7.99 3.30
CA SER A 78 -10.38 -7.66 4.72
C SER A 78 -10.76 -6.18 4.84
N PRO A 79 -11.65 -5.79 5.76
CA PRO A 79 -11.96 -4.38 6.02
C PRO A 79 -10.70 -3.52 6.16
N LEU A 80 -9.62 -4.12 6.67
CA LEU A 80 -8.29 -3.52 6.75
C LEU A 80 -7.70 -3.21 5.37
N ALA A 81 -7.81 -4.10 4.38
CA ALA A 81 -7.35 -3.87 3.01
C ALA A 81 -8.10 -2.71 2.32
N GLN A 82 -9.37 -2.49 2.67
CA GLN A 82 -10.13 -1.32 2.19
C GLN A 82 -9.64 -0.03 2.84
N LEU A 83 -9.27 -0.07 4.13
CA LEU A 83 -8.65 1.06 4.83
C LEU A 83 -7.29 1.43 4.22
N VAL A 84 -6.42 0.45 3.93
CA VAL A 84 -5.08 0.74 3.37
C VAL A 84 -5.17 1.42 2.01
N LYS A 85 -6.23 1.17 1.22
CA LYS A 85 -6.44 1.84 -0.07
C LYS A 85 -6.49 3.36 0.04
N TYR A 86 -6.97 3.88 1.18
CA TYR A 86 -7.11 5.31 1.42
C TYR A 86 -5.96 5.91 2.22
N ILE A 87 -5.00 5.09 2.64
CA ILE A 87 -3.81 5.54 3.35
C ILE A 87 -2.75 5.87 2.28
N PRO A 88 -2.42 7.15 2.06
CA PRO A 88 -1.37 7.55 1.14
C PRO A 88 -0.01 7.22 1.76
N THR A 89 0.38 5.95 1.70
CA THR A 89 1.60 5.42 2.34
C THR A 89 2.84 6.20 1.92
N GLU A 90 2.87 6.69 0.68
CA GLU A 90 3.93 7.51 0.10
C GLU A 90 4.05 8.88 0.78
N THR A 91 2.93 9.50 1.15
CA THR A 91 2.96 10.78 1.88
C THR A 91 3.35 10.59 3.34
N ILE A 92 2.97 9.46 3.93
CA ILE A 92 3.36 9.12 5.31
C ILE A 92 4.86 8.86 5.37
N THR A 93 5.42 8.07 4.44
CA THR A 93 6.87 7.83 4.40
C THR A 93 7.64 9.12 4.14
N LEU A 94 7.14 9.99 3.26
CA LEU A 94 7.72 11.32 3.04
C LEU A 94 7.64 12.17 4.31
N TYR A 95 6.51 12.15 5.03
CA TYR A 95 6.35 12.89 6.28
C TYR A 95 7.35 12.44 7.34
N VAL A 96 7.48 11.13 7.56
CA VAL A 96 8.47 10.57 8.49
C VAL A 96 9.88 10.96 8.10
N ALA A 97 10.21 10.93 6.80
CA ALA A 97 11.53 11.34 6.32
C ALA A 97 11.80 12.84 6.56
N VAL A 98 10.82 13.71 6.31
CA VAL A 98 10.93 15.15 6.57
C VAL A 98 11.08 15.43 8.07
N VAL A 99 10.25 14.80 8.90
CA VAL A 99 10.32 14.95 10.36
C VAL A 99 11.65 14.44 10.91
N ALA A 100 12.16 13.31 10.41
CA ALA A 100 13.48 12.81 10.78
C ALA A 100 14.61 13.76 10.35
N ALA A 101 14.47 14.41 9.18
CA ALA A 101 15.43 15.40 8.70
C ALA A 101 15.39 16.72 9.49
N LEU A 102 14.22 17.11 10.00
CA LEU A 102 14.08 18.29 10.87
C LEU A 102 14.66 18.06 12.27
N GLY A 103 14.70 16.80 12.73
CA GLY A 103 15.20 16.45 14.06
C GLY A 103 14.22 16.79 15.19
N GLU A 104 14.70 16.70 16.42
CA GLU A 104 13.94 17.15 17.59
C GLU A 104 14.02 18.68 17.71
N PRO A 105 12.91 19.38 18.02
CA PRO A 105 12.94 20.81 18.25
C PRO A 105 13.94 21.20 19.34
N GLU A 106 14.77 22.21 19.08
CA GLU A 106 15.71 22.73 20.06
C GLU A 106 14.95 23.44 21.18
N VAL A 107 15.13 22.97 22.42
CA VAL A 107 14.59 23.62 23.62
C VAL A 107 15.63 24.61 24.13
N PRO A 108 15.32 25.92 24.23
CA PRO A 108 16.24 26.88 24.82
C PRO A 108 16.61 26.49 26.26
N GLU A 109 17.85 26.75 26.67
CA GLU A 109 18.31 26.40 28.02
C GLU A 109 17.42 27.03 29.10
N GLY A 110 16.94 26.21 30.04
CA GLY A 110 16.09 26.64 31.16
C GLY A 110 14.61 26.87 30.79
N LYS A 111 14.17 26.46 29.60
CA LYS A 111 12.78 26.52 29.16
C LYS A 111 12.09 25.16 29.16
N GLU A 112 10.76 25.16 29.16
CA GLU A 112 9.97 23.92 29.06
C GLU A 112 9.92 23.44 27.61
N LEU A 113 9.59 22.17 27.39
CA LEU A 113 9.46 21.61 26.05
C LEU A 113 8.40 22.35 25.19
N SER A 114 7.40 22.96 25.84
CA SER A 114 6.38 23.78 25.18
C SER A 114 6.90 25.11 24.64
N ASP A 115 8.09 25.54 25.04
CA ASP A 115 8.75 26.75 24.50
C ASP A 115 9.63 26.45 23.27
N ALA A 116 9.71 25.19 22.83
CA ALA A 116 10.47 24.80 21.66
C ALA A 116 9.79 25.30 20.36
N ASP A 117 10.58 25.55 19.31
CA ASP A 117 10.01 25.98 18.02
C ASP A 117 9.45 24.79 17.23
N PHE A 118 8.14 24.57 17.33
CA PHE A 118 7.40 23.59 16.52
C PHE A 118 6.97 24.13 15.14
N GLY A 119 7.30 25.38 14.81
CA GLY A 119 6.95 26.02 13.55
C GLY A 119 7.32 25.20 12.30
N PRO A 120 8.55 24.65 12.20
CA PRO A 120 8.93 23.79 11.08
C PRO A 120 8.10 22.51 10.95
N LEU A 121 7.71 21.89 12.08
CA LEU A 121 6.87 20.68 12.09
C LEU A 121 5.43 20.98 11.67
N TRP A 122 4.87 22.11 12.11
CA TRP A 122 3.56 22.60 11.65
C TRP A 122 3.57 22.88 10.15
N LEU A 123 4.62 23.53 9.66
CA LEU A 123 4.80 23.82 8.24
C LEU A 123 4.92 22.55 7.41
N ALA A 124 5.75 21.60 7.82
CA ALA A 124 5.91 20.31 7.15
C ALA A 124 4.58 19.52 7.12
N THR A 125 3.85 19.50 8.24
CA THR A 125 2.53 18.87 8.33
C THR A 125 1.56 19.53 7.36
N GLY A 126 1.51 20.86 7.31
CA GLY A 126 0.63 21.60 6.40
C GLY A 126 0.95 21.36 4.92
N ILE A 127 2.23 21.38 4.55
CA ILE A 127 2.67 21.11 3.17
C ILE A 127 2.28 19.69 2.76
N LEU A 128 2.58 18.68 3.57
CA LEU A 128 2.27 17.30 3.20
C LEU A 128 0.78 16.96 3.31
N PHE A 129 0.04 17.66 4.15
CA PHE A 129 -1.42 17.62 4.12
C PHE A 129 -1.94 18.08 2.75
N VAL A 130 -1.49 19.22 2.24
CA VAL A 130 -1.88 19.72 0.90
C VAL A 130 -1.44 18.75 -0.20
N VAL A 131 -0.22 18.22 -0.14
CA VAL A 131 0.27 17.20 -1.09
C VAL A 131 -0.63 15.96 -1.07
N THR A 132 -1.06 15.52 0.11
CA THR A 132 -1.99 14.40 0.26
C THR A 132 -3.32 14.65 -0.44
N LEU A 133 -3.90 15.85 -0.29
CA LEU A 133 -5.14 16.21 -0.97
C LEU A 133 -4.95 16.20 -2.49
N LEU A 134 -3.86 16.80 -2.99
CA LEU A 134 -3.55 16.87 -4.42
C LEU A 134 -3.33 15.48 -5.02
N LEU A 135 -2.61 14.59 -4.33
CA LEU A 135 -2.42 13.21 -4.76
C LEU A 135 -3.75 12.45 -4.80
N THR A 136 -4.60 12.63 -3.78
CA THR A 136 -5.92 11.97 -3.74
C THR A 136 -6.79 12.41 -4.90
N VAL A 137 -6.84 13.71 -5.21
CA VAL A 137 -7.56 14.26 -6.36
C VAL A 137 -6.96 13.73 -7.66
N GLY A 138 -5.64 13.77 -7.82
CA GLY A 138 -4.96 13.32 -9.04
C GLY A 138 -5.15 11.84 -9.34
N LEU A 139 -5.05 10.98 -8.32
CA LEU A 139 -5.30 9.55 -8.45
C LEU A 139 -6.76 9.25 -8.78
N SER A 140 -7.69 9.95 -8.14
CA SER A 140 -9.13 9.80 -8.41
C SER A 140 -9.49 10.26 -9.83
N PHE A 141 -8.92 11.38 -10.27
CA PHE A 141 -9.08 11.89 -11.64
C PHE A 141 -8.55 10.87 -12.66
N ARG A 142 -7.34 10.35 -12.44
CA ARG A 142 -6.74 9.32 -13.32
C ARG A 142 -7.58 8.05 -13.38
N ALA A 143 -8.04 7.55 -12.23
CA ALA A 143 -8.87 6.35 -12.16
C ALA A 143 -10.20 6.51 -12.93
N GLN A 144 -10.85 7.66 -12.83
CA GLN A 144 -12.09 7.94 -13.57
C GLN A 144 -11.85 8.10 -15.07
N LYS A 145 -10.75 8.80 -15.45
CA LYS A 145 -10.35 8.94 -16.85
C LYS A 145 -10.07 7.58 -17.50
N ASP A 146 -9.35 6.70 -16.81
CA ASP A 146 -9.00 5.37 -17.32
C ASP A 146 -10.24 4.45 -17.40
N ALA A 147 -11.27 4.72 -16.59
CA ALA A 147 -12.58 4.07 -16.68
C ALA A 147 -13.52 4.68 -17.74
N GLY A 148 -13.09 5.73 -18.47
CA GLY A 148 -13.93 6.44 -19.44
C GLY A 148 -15.12 7.19 -18.82
N GLN A 149 -15.06 7.47 -17.51
CA GLN A 149 -16.12 8.17 -16.78
C GLN A 149 -15.89 9.68 -16.82
N THR A 150 -16.96 10.46 -16.78
CA THR A 150 -16.87 11.91 -16.54
C THR A 150 -16.37 12.16 -15.13
N PHE A 151 -15.50 13.16 -14.97
CA PHE A 151 -14.92 13.47 -13.68
C PHE A 151 -15.99 13.94 -12.69
N ALA A 152 -16.24 13.11 -11.67
CA ALA A 152 -17.01 13.41 -10.47
C ALA A 152 -16.04 13.71 -9.31
N TRP A 153 -16.32 14.78 -8.59
CA TRP A 153 -15.46 15.21 -7.49
C TRP A 153 -15.47 14.19 -6.33
N PRO A 154 -14.31 13.65 -5.93
CA PRO A 154 -14.22 12.56 -4.97
C PRO A 154 -14.22 13.08 -3.53
N HIS A 155 -15.32 13.70 -3.10
CA HIS A 155 -15.41 14.38 -1.78
C HIS A 155 -15.03 13.45 -0.62
N PHE A 156 -15.51 12.20 -0.65
CA PHE A 156 -15.27 11.24 0.41
C PHE A 156 -13.80 10.84 0.49
N GLU A 157 -13.19 10.54 -0.65
CA GLU A 157 -11.82 10.10 -0.74
C GLU A 157 -10.87 11.20 -0.23
N ILE A 158 -11.15 12.46 -0.57
CA ILE A 158 -10.39 13.63 -0.08
C ILE A 158 -10.51 13.78 1.45
N ILE A 159 -11.73 13.69 2.00
CA ILE A 159 -11.96 13.82 3.45
C ILE A 159 -11.31 12.65 4.20
N ALA A 160 -11.45 11.43 3.68
CA ALA A 160 -10.88 10.23 4.29
C ALA A 160 -9.36 10.26 4.27
N SER A 161 -8.73 10.64 3.17
CA SER A 161 -7.27 10.74 3.09
C SER A 161 -6.72 11.88 3.95
N ALA A 162 -7.41 13.02 4.01
CA ALA A 162 -7.10 14.12 4.92
C ALA A 162 -7.10 13.67 6.38
N ALA A 163 -8.18 13.02 6.81
CA ALA A 163 -8.32 12.51 8.17
C ALA A 163 -7.26 11.44 8.48
N ALA A 164 -7.03 10.50 7.55
CA ALA A 164 -6.03 9.46 7.70
C ALA A 164 -4.62 10.04 7.87
N PHE A 165 -4.25 11.02 7.05
CA PHE A 165 -2.96 11.71 7.16
C PHE A 165 -2.82 12.40 8.53
N LEU A 166 -3.82 13.18 8.96
CA LEU A 166 -3.76 13.91 10.23
C LEU A 166 -3.67 12.97 11.44
N VAL A 167 -4.49 11.92 11.46
CA VAL A 167 -4.44 10.89 12.52
C VAL A 167 -3.03 10.31 12.62
N TRP A 168 -2.43 9.99 11.48
CA TRP A 168 -1.10 9.40 11.45
C TRP A 168 -0.01 10.41 11.84
N ALA A 169 -0.03 11.61 11.27
CA ALA A 169 0.93 12.68 11.56
C ALA A 169 0.89 13.10 13.04
N PHE A 170 -0.29 13.11 13.65
CA PHE A 170 -0.48 13.43 15.07
C PHE A 170 -0.19 12.27 16.02
N SER A 171 -0.13 11.05 15.50
CA SER A 171 0.26 9.88 16.27
C SER A 171 1.77 9.70 16.40
N LEU A 172 2.60 10.51 15.74
CA LEU A 172 4.05 10.35 15.83
C LEU A 172 4.65 10.99 17.09
N PRO A 173 5.76 10.45 17.63
CA PRO A 173 6.43 11.02 18.82
C PRO A 173 6.86 12.47 18.66
N SER A 174 7.17 12.86 17.42
CA SER A 174 7.54 14.20 16.98
C SER A 174 6.33 14.97 16.43
N THR A 175 5.13 14.71 16.96
CA THR A 175 3.92 15.42 16.55
C THR A 175 4.00 16.93 16.87
N PRO A 176 3.52 17.80 15.97
CA PRO A 176 3.41 19.23 16.25
C PRO A 176 2.43 19.55 17.40
N LEU A 177 1.59 18.60 17.82
CA LEU A 177 0.68 18.79 18.96
C LEU A 177 1.40 18.96 20.30
N ARG A 178 2.69 18.63 20.39
CA ARG A 178 3.51 18.85 21.60
C ARG A 178 3.74 20.34 21.91
N ASP A 179 3.47 21.21 20.95
CA ASP A 179 3.40 22.66 21.11
C ASP A 179 2.25 23.11 22.03
N LEU A 180 1.21 22.27 22.21
CA LEU A 180 0.06 22.61 23.04
C LEU A 180 0.35 22.40 24.53
N PRO A 181 0.06 23.39 25.40
CA PRO A 181 0.29 23.27 26.83
C PRO A 181 -0.59 22.16 27.42
N GLY A 182 0.03 21.22 28.13
CA GLY A 182 -0.65 20.08 28.75
C GLY A 182 -0.89 18.88 27.84
N PHE A 183 -0.35 18.87 26.62
CA PHE A 183 -0.42 17.71 25.73
C PHE A 183 0.57 16.62 26.17
N ASP A 184 0.05 15.54 26.76
CA ASP A 184 0.83 14.34 27.06
C ASP A 184 0.75 13.34 25.90
N TYR A 185 1.82 13.26 25.12
CA TYR A 185 1.92 12.33 23.99
C TYR A 185 1.66 10.88 24.39
N SER A 186 2.13 10.44 25.56
CA SER A 186 2.00 9.05 26.00
C SER A 186 0.55 8.65 26.26
N ALA A 187 -0.26 9.58 26.78
CA ALA A 187 -1.68 9.38 27.01
C ALA A 187 -2.51 9.52 25.72
N TRP A 188 -2.18 10.51 24.89
CA TRP A 188 -2.99 10.87 23.72
C TRP A 188 -2.71 10.03 22.47
N ASN A 189 -1.51 9.47 22.30
CA ASN A 189 -1.15 8.70 21.11
C ASN A 189 -2.18 7.58 20.81
N SER A 190 -2.46 6.73 21.79
CA SER A 190 -3.37 5.60 21.61
C SER A 190 -4.80 6.06 21.33
N VAL A 191 -5.22 7.17 21.94
CA VAL A 191 -6.55 7.77 21.73
C VAL A 191 -6.67 8.33 20.31
N ILE A 192 -5.64 9.01 19.80
CA ILE A 192 -5.62 9.56 18.44
C ILE A 192 -5.67 8.44 17.40
N ILE A 193 -4.82 7.41 17.54
CA ILE A 193 -4.79 6.29 16.59
C ILE A 193 -6.12 5.54 16.60
N LEU A 194 -6.61 5.16 17.78
CA LEU A 194 -7.81 4.35 17.92
C LEU A 194 -9.06 5.15 17.54
N GLY A 195 -9.20 6.37 18.07
CA GLY A 195 -10.30 7.27 17.76
C GLY A 195 -10.33 7.66 16.28
N GLY A 196 -9.17 7.97 15.70
CA GLY A 196 -9.03 8.27 14.28
C GLY A 196 -9.41 7.10 13.39
N SER A 197 -8.89 5.91 13.67
CA SER A 197 -9.19 4.70 12.90
C SER A 197 -10.67 4.32 12.98
N VAL A 198 -11.26 4.36 14.19
CA VAL A 198 -12.69 4.08 14.40
C VAL A 198 -13.56 5.11 13.66
N THR A 199 -13.20 6.39 13.70
CA THR A 199 -13.95 7.45 13.02
C THR A 199 -13.92 7.26 11.51
N ILE A 200 -12.75 7.02 10.92
CA ILE A 200 -12.59 6.78 9.49
C ILE A 200 -13.38 5.54 9.05
N ALA A 201 -13.25 4.43 9.79
CA ALA A 201 -13.97 3.19 9.50
C ALA A 201 -15.50 3.38 9.59
N THR A 202 -15.98 4.09 10.62
CA THR A 202 -17.41 4.38 10.81
C THR A 202 -17.95 5.25 9.68
N LEU A 203 -17.22 6.30 9.28
CA LEU A 203 -17.60 7.15 8.14
C LEU A 203 -17.66 6.36 6.83
N ALA A 204 -16.68 5.49 6.59
CA ALA A 204 -16.68 4.62 5.41
C ALA A 204 -17.90 3.69 5.38
N TYR A 205 -18.26 3.12 6.53
CA TYR A 205 -19.42 2.25 6.67
C TYR A 205 -20.74 3.01 6.44
N VAL A 206 -20.93 4.14 7.14
CA VAL A 206 -22.17 4.94 7.07
C VAL A 206 -22.42 5.48 5.65
N LEU A 207 -21.37 5.81 4.91
CA LEU A 207 -21.49 6.34 3.56
C LEU A 207 -21.64 5.25 2.48
N GLY A 208 -21.75 3.98 2.87
CA GLY A 208 -21.92 2.87 1.92
C GLY A 208 -20.71 2.69 0.99
N LYS A 209 -19.55 3.22 1.38
CA LYS A 209 -18.29 3.16 0.62
C LYS A 209 -17.52 1.85 0.90
N THR A 210 -18.23 0.81 1.34
CA THR A 210 -17.68 -0.54 1.45
C THR A 210 -17.42 -1.09 0.04
N VAL A 211 -16.15 -1.35 -0.28
CA VAL A 211 -15.76 -1.86 -1.59
C VAL A 211 -16.23 -3.31 -1.69
N ASN A 212 -17.36 -3.54 -2.35
CA ASN A 212 -17.78 -4.88 -2.71
C ASN A 212 -16.93 -5.35 -3.90
N TRP A 213 -15.90 -6.14 -3.61
CA TRP A 213 -15.12 -6.82 -4.63
C TRP A 213 -15.95 -7.95 -5.23
N GLU A 214 -16.83 -7.61 -6.17
CA GLU A 214 -17.51 -8.61 -6.96
C GLU A 214 -16.51 -9.19 -7.97
N LYS A 215 -16.24 -10.48 -7.82
CA LYS A 215 -15.37 -11.23 -8.73
C LYS A 215 -16.09 -11.26 -10.08
N ARG A 216 -15.71 -10.40 -11.02
CA ARG A 216 -16.25 -10.45 -12.38
C ARG A 216 -15.78 -11.76 -13.02
N VAL A 217 -16.68 -12.72 -13.13
CA VAL A 217 -16.47 -13.89 -13.98
C VAL A 217 -16.46 -13.34 -15.41
N VAL A 218 -15.29 -13.29 -16.04
CA VAL A 218 -15.18 -12.95 -17.47
C VAL A 218 -15.63 -14.18 -18.25
N PRO A 219 -16.76 -14.15 -18.96
CA PRO A 219 -17.19 -15.31 -19.73
C PRO A 219 -16.22 -15.52 -20.90
N GLY A 220 -15.49 -16.65 -20.90
CA GLY A 220 -14.64 -17.07 -22.01
C GLY A 220 -13.14 -16.82 -21.86
N ALA A 221 -12.62 -16.64 -20.64
CA ALA A 221 -11.19 -16.72 -20.33
C ALA A 221 -10.82 -18.11 -19.81
#